data_AF-A0A7W0Q7T2-F1
#
_entry.id   AF-A0A7W0Q7T2-F1
#
_cell.length_a   1.000
_cell.length_b   1.000
_cell.length_c   1.000
_cell.angle_alpha   90.00
_cell.angle_beta   90.00
_cell.angle_gamma   90.00
#
_symmetry.space_group_name_H-M   'P 1'
#
loop_
_entity.id
_entity.type
_entity.pdbx_description
1 polymer ?
#
loop_
_entity_poly.entity_id
_entity_poly.type
_entity_poly.pdbx_seq_one_letter_code
_entity_poly.pdbx_strand_id
1 'polypeptide(L)'
;MTQLLPRYYAVNDRPVKIVPLPDGSSDCLVFDFATGGFVVDRDYFTHVTPGSGKDVDALDEAQFARIVAQRRDDAFQRRREAPIEWQIGTGPTPSYRASWNGRSYTLRLNPPGGPTYTLLVGDQEVETFQAWPPAWKKPGGQAVPRGEIRELADRLQVWATALCQLPPGTPAQALDTLCIAGTPTAAGTDVTVQPPPPGTRKLLVGSRDGDVSELDLVVEPGTLTRAGLDARFGKGFEMPRLGTGAQRVLYRVEAPGAAYKCAVIAGFDQPTTATTVTLRRDRIR
;
A
#
# COMPACT_ATOMS: atom_id res chain seq x y z
N MET A 1 0.69 25.13 -46.11
CA MET A 1 0.52 25.83 -44.82
C MET A 1 1.50 25.22 -43.84
N THR A 2 2.45 25.99 -43.32
CA THR A 2 3.43 25.50 -42.35
C THR A 2 2.72 25.36 -41.00
N GLN A 3 2.58 24.13 -40.50
CA GLN A 3 2.00 23.89 -39.18
C GLN A 3 2.93 24.52 -38.14
N LEU A 4 2.42 25.48 -37.38
CA LEU A 4 3.16 26.05 -36.27
C LEU A 4 3.38 24.96 -35.21
N LEU A 5 4.61 24.82 -34.73
CA LEU A 5 4.94 23.89 -33.66
C LEU A 5 4.58 24.51 -32.30
N PRO A 6 4.24 23.69 -31.28
CA PRO A 6 4.09 24.17 -29.91
C PRO A 6 5.36 24.87 -29.43
N ARG A 7 5.19 25.87 -28.56
CA ARG A 7 6.30 26.57 -27.89
C ARG A 7 6.26 26.29 -26.40
N TYR A 8 7.43 26.04 -25.80
CA TYR A 8 7.55 25.61 -24.42
C TYR A 8 8.34 26.63 -23.60
N TYR A 9 7.87 26.91 -22.39
CA TYR A 9 8.50 27.88 -21.50
C TYR A 9 8.48 27.37 -20.05
N ALA A 10 9.40 27.87 -19.23
CA ALA A 10 9.25 27.94 -17.78
C ALA A 10 9.10 29.41 -17.39
N VAL A 11 8.01 29.75 -16.69
CA VAL A 11 7.77 31.10 -16.20
C VAL A 11 7.79 31.06 -14.68
N ASN A 12 8.83 31.63 -14.05
CA ASN A 12 9.14 31.44 -12.62
C ASN A 12 9.03 29.97 -12.23
N ASP A 13 9.78 29.09 -12.91
CA ASP A 13 9.77 27.64 -12.72
C ASP A 13 8.47 26.88 -13.06
N ARG A 14 7.41 27.59 -13.47
CA ARG A 14 6.13 26.97 -13.85
C ARG A 14 6.15 26.58 -15.33
N PRO A 15 5.95 25.29 -15.68
CA PRO A 15 5.86 24.89 -17.07
C PRO A 15 4.64 25.51 -17.76
N VAL A 16 4.87 26.12 -18.92
CA VAL A 16 3.84 26.70 -19.79
C VAL A 16 4.08 26.25 -21.22
N LYS A 17 3.01 25.85 -21.93
CA LYS A 17 3.09 25.55 -23.37
C LYS A 17 2.05 26.34 -24.16
N ILE A 18 2.47 26.94 -25.27
CA ILE A 18 1.59 27.63 -26.21
C ILE A 18 1.31 26.65 -27.35
N VAL A 19 0.03 26.31 -27.54
CA VAL A 19 -0.41 25.35 -28.55
C VAL A 19 -1.20 26.09 -29.63
N PRO A 20 -0.78 26.01 -30.90
CA PRO A 20 -1.54 26.60 -32.01
C PRO A 20 -2.82 25.81 -32.29
N LEU A 21 -3.89 26.52 -32.61
CA LEU A 21 -5.20 25.96 -32.94
C LEU A 21 -5.46 25.97 -34.45
N PRO A 22 -6.40 25.14 -34.97
CA PRO A 22 -6.68 25.06 -36.41
C PRO A 22 -7.18 26.37 -37.04
N ASP A 23 -7.76 27.26 -36.25
CA ASP A 23 -8.24 28.59 -36.69
C ASP A 23 -7.12 29.64 -36.77
N GLY A 24 -5.86 29.26 -36.50
CA GLY A 24 -4.70 30.13 -36.47
C GLY A 24 -4.49 30.86 -35.15
N SER A 25 -5.38 30.70 -34.17
CA SER A 25 -5.19 31.21 -32.81
C SER A 25 -4.27 30.30 -31.99
N SER A 26 -4.09 30.57 -30.70
CA SER A 26 -3.31 29.72 -29.80
C SER A 26 -3.90 29.70 -28.40
N ASP A 27 -3.80 28.56 -27.73
CA ASP A 27 -4.08 28.44 -26.30
C ASP A 27 -2.78 28.44 -25.50
N CYS A 28 -2.82 29.07 -24.32
CA CYS A 28 -1.75 29.00 -23.34
C CYS A 28 -2.16 27.99 -22.27
N LEU A 29 -1.39 26.90 -22.19
CA LEU A 29 -1.60 25.82 -21.24
C LEU A 29 -0.59 25.96 -20.11
N VAL A 30 -1.09 26.14 -18.89
CA VAL A 30 -0.27 26.41 -17.72
C VAL A 30 -0.32 25.21 -16.78
N PHE A 31 0.84 24.79 -16.29
CA PHE A 31 0.92 23.64 -15.39
C PHE A 31 0.20 23.91 -14.06
N ASP A 32 -0.67 23.00 -13.64
CA ASP A 32 -1.36 23.07 -12.36
C ASP A 32 -0.62 22.20 -11.34
N PHE A 33 0.06 22.85 -10.38
CA PHE A 33 0.84 22.16 -9.36
C PHE A 33 0.01 21.24 -8.46
N ALA A 34 -1.30 21.43 -8.37
CA ALA A 34 -2.14 20.57 -7.55
C ALA A 34 -2.56 19.29 -8.26
N THR A 35 -2.75 19.31 -9.59
CA THR A 35 -3.13 18.11 -10.37
C THR A 35 -1.95 17.47 -11.10
N GLY A 36 -0.87 18.21 -11.32
CA GLY A 36 0.19 17.83 -12.27
C GLY A 36 -0.26 17.90 -13.74
N GLY A 37 -1.46 18.43 -14.00
CA GLY A 37 -2.03 18.61 -15.33
C GLY A 37 -1.73 19.99 -15.92
N PHE A 38 -2.36 20.29 -17.05
CA PHE A 38 -2.34 21.60 -17.67
C PHE A 38 -3.75 22.16 -17.75
N VAL A 39 -3.90 23.44 -17.42
CA VAL A 39 -5.15 24.18 -17.56
C VAL A 39 -4.99 25.25 -18.64
N VAL A 40 -6.05 25.51 -19.40
CA VAL A 40 -6.10 26.62 -20.36
C VAL A 40 -6.22 27.92 -19.58
N ASP A 41 -5.27 28.83 -19.77
CA ASP A 41 -5.25 30.16 -19.16
C ASP A 41 -4.68 31.15 -20.18
N ARG A 42 -5.58 31.80 -20.92
CA ARG A 42 -5.22 32.74 -21.99
C ARG A 42 -4.65 34.05 -21.43
N ASP A 43 -5.03 34.45 -20.22
CA ASP A 43 -4.48 35.67 -19.61
C ASP A 43 -2.98 35.51 -19.29
N TYR A 44 -2.54 34.27 -19.10
CA TYR A 44 -1.13 33.93 -18.88
C TYR A 44 -0.21 34.27 -20.06
N PHE A 45 -0.74 34.52 -21.27
CA PHE A 45 0.08 35.03 -22.39
C PHE A 45 0.87 36.28 -22.02
N THR A 46 0.30 37.13 -21.15
CA THR A 46 0.95 38.38 -20.67
C THR A 46 2.23 38.15 -19.88
N HIS A 47 2.46 36.93 -19.38
CA HIS A 47 3.65 36.59 -18.59
C HIS A 47 4.78 35.98 -19.42
N VAL A 48 4.46 35.44 -20.61
CA VAL A 48 5.42 34.75 -21.49
C VAL A 48 6.13 35.72 -22.44
N THR A 49 5.72 37.00 -22.47
CA THR A 49 6.32 38.03 -23.33
C THR A 49 7.59 38.61 -22.72
N PRO A 50 8.61 38.94 -23.56
CA PRO A 50 9.77 39.70 -23.11
C PRO A 50 9.34 41.02 -22.44
N GLY A 51 9.92 41.33 -21.28
CA GLY A 51 9.59 42.54 -20.52
C GLY A 51 8.40 42.40 -19.57
N SER A 52 7.83 41.21 -19.40
CA SER A 52 6.76 40.94 -18.42
C SER A 52 7.18 41.10 -16.95
N GLY A 53 8.49 41.29 -16.69
CA GLY A 53 9.07 41.32 -15.35
C GLY A 53 9.09 39.94 -14.67
N LYS A 54 8.80 38.87 -15.41
CA LYS A 54 8.92 37.48 -14.96
C LYS A 54 10.23 36.87 -15.46
N ASP A 55 10.69 35.86 -14.73
CA ASP A 55 11.76 34.99 -15.20
C ASP A 55 11.16 34.03 -16.24
N VAL A 56 11.60 34.13 -17.49
CA VAL A 56 11.02 33.38 -18.63
C VAL A 56 12.14 32.68 -19.38
N ASP A 57 12.18 31.36 -19.23
CA ASP A 57 13.06 30.49 -20.00
C ASP A 57 12.30 29.90 -21.18
N ALA A 58 12.82 30.09 -22.39
CA ALA A 58 12.39 29.33 -23.55
C ALA A 58 13.04 27.94 -23.53
N LEU A 59 12.23 26.90 -23.69
CA LEU A 59 12.68 25.51 -23.57
C LEU A 59 12.46 24.76 -24.88
N ASP A 60 13.31 23.78 -25.13
CA ASP A 60 12.96 22.72 -26.06
C ASP A 60 11.95 21.73 -25.42
N GLU A 61 11.39 20.85 -26.25
CA GLU A 61 10.39 19.88 -25.81
C GLU A 61 10.92 18.89 -24.76
N ALA A 62 12.19 18.47 -24.87
CA ALA A 62 12.79 17.50 -23.96
C ALA A 62 13.10 18.11 -22.59
N GLN A 63 13.59 19.35 -22.56
CA GLN A 63 13.75 20.15 -21.34
C GLN A 63 12.41 20.37 -20.65
N PHE A 64 11.39 20.78 -21.40
CA PHE A 64 10.05 20.96 -20.88
C PHE A 64 9.47 19.68 -20.27
N ALA A 65 9.58 18.55 -20.99
CA ALA A 65 9.13 17.25 -20.51
C ALA A 65 9.81 16.83 -19.20
N ARG A 66 11.12 17.07 -19.06
CA ARG A 66 11.86 16.79 -17.82
C ARG A 66 11.36 17.63 -16.65
N ILE A 67 11.17 18.94 -16.86
CA ILE A 67 10.65 19.82 -15.79
C ILE A 67 9.23 19.39 -15.40
N VAL A 68 8.36 19.10 -16.37
CA VAL A 68 7.00 18.62 -16.11
C VAL A 68 7.00 17.33 -15.29
N ALA A 69 7.86 16.36 -15.63
CA ALA A 69 8.01 15.12 -14.87
C ALA A 69 8.45 15.41 -13.43
N GLN A 70 9.49 16.22 -13.24
CA GLN A 70 9.96 16.61 -11.92
C GLN A 70 8.85 17.30 -11.10
N ARG A 71 8.10 18.24 -11.70
CA ARG A 71 7.02 18.94 -10.99
C ARG A 71 5.84 18.03 -10.62
N ARG A 72 5.59 16.98 -11.41
CA ARG A 72 4.60 15.94 -11.05
C ARG A 72 5.07 15.12 -9.86
N ASP A 73 6.33 14.72 -9.85
CA ASP A 73 6.92 13.99 -8.73
C ASP A 73 6.92 14.85 -7.44
N ASP A 74 7.31 16.13 -7.54
CA ASP A 74 7.24 17.08 -6.42
C ASP A 74 5.81 17.24 -5.89
N ALA A 75 4.81 17.30 -6.77
CA ALA A 75 3.41 17.41 -6.39
C ALA A 75 2.91 16.14 -5.70
N PHE A 76 3.32 14.97 -6.21
CA PHE A 76 3.01 13.67 -5.64
C PHE A 76 3.60 13.52 -4.23
N GLN A 77 4.89 13.81 -4.04
CA GLN A 77 5.53 13.70 -2.72
C GLN A 77 4.88 14.63 -1.70
N ARG A 78 4.64 15.90 -2.08
CA ARG A 78 3.95 16.87 -1.20
C ARG A 78 2.59 16.35 -0.72
N ARG A 79 1.81 15.70 -1.59
CA ARG A 79 0.53 15.10 -1.21
C ARG A 79 0.71 13.91 -0.28
N ARG A 80 1.67 13.02 -0.56
CA ARG A 80 1.94 11.82 0.25
C ARG A 80 2.44 12.12 1.65
N GLU A 81 3.17 13.22 1.81
CA GLU A 81 3.71 13.67 3.09
C GLU A 81 2.72 14.56 3.87
N ALA A 82 1.71 15.10 3.20
CA ALA A 82 0.71 15.94 3.84
C ALA A 82 -0.24 15.12 4.73
N PRO A 83 -0.61 15.64 5.93
CA PRO A 83 -1.56 14.99 6.82
C PRO A 83 -3.00 15.17 6.35
N ILE A 84 -3.36 14.57 5.21
CA ILE A 84 -4.69 14.69 4.61
C ILE A 84 -5.69 13.84 5.41
N GLU A 85 -6.73 14.47 5.93
CA GLU A 85 -7.83 13.79 6.62
C GLU A 85 -8.93 13.38 5.64
N TRP A 86 -9.19 12.08 5.58
CA TRP A 86 -10.17 11.49 4.68
C TRP A 86 -11.48 11.18 5.39
N GLN A 87 -12.58 11.27 4.65
CA GLN A 87 -13.95 10.93 5.05
C GLN A 87 -14.51 9.85 4.12
N ILE A 88 -15.42 9.02 4.61
CA ILE A 88 -16.08 8.01 3.77
C ILE A 88 -17.02 8.74 2.80
N GLY A 89 -16.88 8.48 1.50
CA GLY A 89 -17.79 8.99 0.50
C GLY A 89 -19.16 8.31 0.56
N THR A 90 -20.23 9.08 0.37
CA THR A 90 -21.63 8.60 0.40
C THR A 90 -22.15 8.13 -0.96
N GLY A 91 -21.25 7.95 -1.95
CA GLY A 91 -21.61 7.56 -3.30
C GLY A 91 -21.92 6.06 -3.45
N PRO A 92 -22.50 5.64 -4.59
CA PRO A 92 -22.79 4.24 -4.87
C PRO A 92 -21.52 3.38 -4.99
N THR A 93 -20.37 4.00 -5.25
CA THR A 93 -19.06 3.36 -5.28
C THR A 93 -18.26 3.66 -4.01
N PRO A 94 -17.62 2.64 -3.41
CA PRO A 94 -16.72 2.85 -2.27
C PRO A 94 -15.64 3.88 -2.64
N SER A 95 -15.61 4.97 -1.90
CA SER A 95 -14.65 6.05 -2.09
C SER A 95 -14.35 6.76 -0.77
N TYR A 96 -13.23 7.47 -0.74
CA TYR A 96 -12.91 8.42 0.31
C TYR A 96 -12.88 9.83 -0.27
N ARG A 97 -13.21 10.83 0.54
CA ARG A 97 -13.17 12.25 0.16
C ARG A 97 -12.36 13.06 1.16
N ALA A 98 -11.63 14.05 0.68
CA ALA A 98 -10.89 14.98 1.52
C ALA A 98 -10.87 16.37 0.90
N SER A 99 -10.67 17.38 1.74
CA SER A 99 -10.39 18.73 1.30
C SER A 99 -8.99 19.13 1.76
N TRP A 100 -8.12 19.51 0.83
CA TRP A 100 -6.75 19.91 1.14
C TRP A 100 -6.30 21.05 0.24
N ASN A 101 -5.69 22.09 0.80
CA ASN A 101 -5.30 23.31 0.06
C ASN A 101 -6.43 23.90 -0.80
N GLY A 102 -7.65 23.96 -0.26
CA GLY A 102 -8.82 24.51 -0.95
C GLY A 102 -9.36 23.67 -2.11
N ARG A 103 -8.91 22.43 -2.28
CA ARG A 103 -9.38 21.53 -3.33
C ARG A 103 -10.02 20.27 -2.78
N SER A 104 -10.96 19.75 -3.54
CA SER A 104 -11.64 18.47 -3.27
C SER A 104 -10.88 17.31 -3.92
N TYR A 105 -10.59 16.30 -3.11
CA TYR A 105 -9.96 15.06 -3.52
C TYR A 105 -10.94 13.91 -3.35
N THR A 106 -10.94 12.99 -4.30
CA THR A 106 -11.65 11.72 -4.20
C THR A 106 -10.67 10.58 -4.38
N LEU A 107 -10.66 9.63 -3.45
CA LEU A 107 -9.92 8.40 -3.58
C LEU A 107 -10.89 7.27 -3.93
N ARG A 108 -10.82 6.79 -5.16
CA ARG A 108 -11.62 5.66 -5.64
C ARG A 108 -10.87 4.36 -5.34
N LEU A 109 -11.59 3.35 -4.85
CA LEU A 109 -11.05 2.00 -4.75
C LEU A 109 -11.22 1.29 -6.09
N ASN A 110 -10.15 0.71 -6.60
CA ASN A 110 -10.20 -0.05 -7.85
C ASN A 110 -10.48 -1.54 -7.60
N PRO A 111 -10.98 -2.27 -8.61
CA PRO A 111 -11.12 -3.72 -8.55
C PRO A 111 -9.78 -4.44 -8.30
N PRO A 112 -9.80 -5.69 -7.80
CA PRO A 112 -8.60 -6.52 -7.69
C PRO A 112 -7.90 -6.71 -9.03
N GLY A 113 -6.57 -6.85 -9.00
CA GLY A 113 -5.75 -7.08 -10.21
C GLY A 113 -4.99 -5.84 -10.73
N GLY A 114 -5.10 -4.70 -10.04
CA GLY A 114 -4.34 -3.47 -10.35
C GLY A 114 -4.06 -2.63 -9.10
N PRO A 115 -3.61 -1.36 -9.29
CA PRO A 115 -3.41 -0.41 -8.20
C PRO A 115 -4.67 -0.28 -7.36
N THR A 116 -4.56 -0.41 -6.04
CA THR A 116 -5.72 -0.42 -5.12
C THR A 116 -6.50 0.89 -5.14
N TYR A 117 -5.82 2.02 -5.32
CA TYR A 117 -6.43 3.34 -5.25
C TYR A 117 -6.13 4.16 -6.50
N THR A 118 -7.14 4.92 -6.94
CA THR A 118 -6.98 6.02 -7.89
C THR A 118 -7.38 7.31 -7.19
N LEU A 119 -6.48 8.30 -7.19
CA LEU A 119 -6.75 9.64 -6.67
C LEU A 119 -7.26 10.52 -7.80
N LEU A 120 -8.35 11.22 -7.52
CA LEU A 120 -8.95 12.23 -8.36
C LEU A 120 -8.89 13.59 -7.67
N VAL A 121 -8.58 14.64 -8.44
CA VAL A 121 -8.71 16.04 -8.01
C VAL A 121 -9.82 16.66 -8.85
N GLY A 122 -10.94 16.97 -8.22
CA GLY A 122 -12.19 17.12 -8.97
C GLY A 122 -12.52 15.82 -9.71
N ASP A 123 -12.66 15.90 -11.03
CA ASP A 123 -12.99 14.75 -11.90
C ASP A 123 -11.77 14.19 -12.66
N GLN A 124 -10.58 14.76 -12.44
CA GLN A 124 -9.37 14.33 -13.13
C GLN A 124 -8.62 13.27 -12.32
N GLU A 125 -8.36 12.11 -12.92
CA GLU A 125 -7.43 11.13 -12.37
C GLU A 125 -6.00 11.67 -12.42
N VAL A 126 -5.34 11.72 -11.27
CA VAL A 126 -4.01 12.32 -11.14
C VAL A 126 -2.95 11.30 -10.76
N GLU A 127 -3.33 10.23 -10.07
CA GLU A 127 -2.39 9.21 -9.60
C GLU A 127 -3.10 7.89 -9.30
N THR A 128 -2.35 6.80 -9.37
CA THR A 128 -2.76 5.48 -8.88
C THR A 128 -1.68 4.92 -7.98
N PHE A 129 -2.07 4.19 -6.93
CA PHE A 129 -1.12 3.59 -6.00
C PHE A 129 -1.69 2.36 -5.29
N GLN A 130 -0.78 1.49 -4.85
CA GLN A 130 -1.11 0.22 -4.22
C GLN A 130 -1.44 0.35 -2.73
N ALA A 131 -0.81 1.30 -2.04
CA ALA A 131 -0.83 1.40 -0.58
C ALA A 131 -1.28 2.78 -0.12
N TRP A 132 -1.91 2.83 1.07
CA TRP A 132 -2.38 4.07 1.64
C TRP A 132 -1.18 4.93 2.08
N PRO A 133 -1.07 6.21 1.64
CA PRO A 133 0.05 7.05 2.05
C PRO A 133 0.12 7.20 3.58
N PRO A 134 1.30 7.00 4.21
CA PRO A 134 1.42 6.96 5.67
C PRO A 134 0.97 8.23 6.41
N ALA A 135 1.11 9.40 5.79
CA ALA A 135 0.68 10.66 6.41
C ALA A 135 -0.85 10.84 6.39
N TRP A 136 -1.57 10.09 5.56
CA TRP A 136 -3.01 10.28 5.39
C TRP A 136 -3.80 9.61 6.52
N LYS A 137 -4.77 10.32 7.08
CA LYS A 137 -5.65 9.81 8.12
C LYS A 137 -6.91 9.21 7.52
N LYS A 138 -7.09 7.89 7.69
CA LYS A 138 -8.25 7.15 7.19
C LYS A 138 -9.47 7.38 8.10
N PRO A 139 -10.69 7.55 7.55
CA PRO A 139 -11.89 7.76 8.36
C PRO A 139 -12.24 6.52 9.19
N GLY A 140 -12.67 6.75 10.44
CA GLY A 140 -13.11 5.70 11.36
C GLY A 140 -11.98 4.94 12.08
N GLY A 141 -10.71 5.28 11.82
CA GLY A 141 -9.60 4.81 12.63
C GLY A 141 -9.19 5.87 13.65
N GLN A 142 -9.22 5.54 14.94
CA GLN A 142 -8.25 6.13 15.87
C GLN A 142 -6.87 6.05 15.22
N ALA A 143 -6.05 7.09 15.38
CA ALA A 143 -4.66 7.04 14.94
C ALA A 143 -4.00 5.84 15.61
N VAL A 144 -3.91 4.73 14.87
CA VAL A 144 -3.12 3.59 15.28
C VAL A 144 -1.70 3.95 14.88
N PRO A 145 -0.76 4.16 15.82
CA PRO A 145 0.64 4.35 15.45
C PRO A 145 1.19 3.00 14.99
N ARG A 146 0.98 2.63 13.71
CA ARG A 146 1.42 1.34 13.17
C ARG A 146 1.77 1.49 11.69
N GLY A 147 3.06 1.33 11.39
CA GLY A 147 3.52 1.10 10.02
C GLY A 147 2.75 -0.06 9.40
N GLU A 148 2.35 0.13 8.15
CA GLU A 148 1.86 -0.93 7.28
C GLU A 148 2.88 -2.07 7.28
N ILE A 149 2.50 -3.19 7.87
CA ILE A 149 3.08 -4.49 7.60
C ILE A 149 2.79 -4.81 6.13
N ARG A 150 3.75 -4.48 5.25
CA ARG A 150 3.54 -4.47 3.79
C ARG A 150 3.67 -5.85 3.14
N GLU A 151 4.29 -6.81 3.81
CA GLU A 151 4.41 -8.18 3.33
C GLU A 151 3.82 -9.18 4.33
N LEU A 152 3.29 -10.32 3.84
CA LEU A 152 2.77 -11.38 4.71
C LEU A 152 3.82 -11.80 5.76
N ALA A 153 5.11 -11.79 5.41
CA ALA A 153 6.22 -12.07 6.33
C ALA A 153 6.24 -11.15 7.57
N ASP A 154 6.04 -9.85 7.38
CA ASP A 154 5.95 -8.86 8.47
C ASP A 154 4.76 -9.16 9.38
N ARG A 155 3.64 -9.62 8.79
CA ARG A 155 2.41 -9.94 9.54
C ARG A 155 2.60 -11.17 10.38
N LEU A 156 3.20 -12.19 9.79
CA LEU A 156 3.57 -13.41 10.49
C LEU A 156 4.52 -13.09 11.65
N GLN A 157 5.43 -12.11 11.51
CA GLN A 157 6.34 -11.74 12.60
C GLN A 157 5.59 -11.11 13.76
N VAL A 158 4.68 -10.17 13.48
CA VAL A 158 3.86 -9.53 14.52
C VAL A 158 2.94 -10.54 15.20
N TRP A 159 2.26 -11.39 14.43
CA TRP A 159 1.41 -12.44 14.98
C TRP A 159 2.19 -13.47 15.78
N ALA A 160 3.34 -13.94 15.31
CA ALA A 160 4.16 -14.90 16.05
C ALA A 160 4.68 -14.32 17.36
N THR A 161 5.11 -13.06 17.37
CA THR A 161 5.58 -12.36 18.58
C THR A 161 4.44 -12.21 19.59
N ALA A 162 3.27 -11.75 19.13
CA ALA A 162 2.10 -11.59 19.98
C ALA A 162 1.60 -12.94 20.51
N LEU A 163 1.66 -14.00 19.71
CA LEU A 163 1.28 -15.36 20.11
C LEU A 163 2.11 -15.87 21.31
N CYS A 164 3.37 -15.44 21.45
CA CYS A 164 4.23 -15.80 22.58
C CYS A 164 3.81 -15.17 23.90
N GLN A 165 3.20 -13.99 23.82
CA GLN A 165 2.76 -13.22 24.97
C GLN A 165 1.26 -13.39 25.24
N LEU A 166 0.53 -13.99 24.31
CA LEU A 166 -0.91 -14.19 24.41
C LEU A 166 -1.24 -15.04 25.65
N PRO A 167 -2.11 -14.57 26.56
CA PRO A 167 -2.56 -15.36 27.70
C PRO A 167 -3.27 -16.66 27.25
N PRO A 168 -3.45 -17.63 28.17
CA PRO A 168 -4.35 -18.75 27.90
C PRO A 168 -5.76 -18.24 27.58
N GLY A 169 -6.39 -18.78 26.54
CA GLY A 169 -7.71 -18.32 26.13
C GLY A 169 -8.30 -19.04 24.93
N THR A 170 -9.56 -18.69 24.63
CA THR A 170 -10.31 -19.25 23.51
C THR A 170 -9.80 -18.72 22.16
N PRO A 171 -10.06 -19.43 21.04
CA PRO A 171 -9.75 -18.95 19.69
C PRO A 171 -10.28 -17.55 19.39
N ALA A 172 -11.51 -17.23 19.82
CA ALA A 172 -12.11 -15.92 19.58
C ALA A 172 -11.33 -14.79 20.27
N GLN A 173 -10.92 -15.00 21.53
CA GLN A 173 -10.10 -14.04 22.28
C GLN A 173 -8.71 -13.88 21.67
N ALA A 174 -8.12 -14.98 21.18
CA ALA A 174 -6.83 -14.94 20.48
C ALA A 174 -6.92 -14.12 19.19
N LEU A 175 -7.93 -14.36 18.36
CA LEU A 175 -8.14 -13.63 17.10
C LEU A 175 -8.30 -12.13 17.34
N ASP A 176 -9.09 -11.75 18.34
CA ASP A 176 -9.28 -10.35 18.76
C ASP A 176 -7.96 -9.71 19.21
N THR A 177 -7.23 -10.38 20.11
CA THR A 177 -5.93 -9.91 20.63
C THR A 177 -4.88 -9.76 19.53
N LEU A 178 -4.86 -10.68 18.55
CA LEU A 178 -3.96 -10.64 17.40
C LEU A 178 -4.43 -9.68 16.30
N CYS A 179 -5.58 -9.03 16.48
CA CYS A 179 -6.22 -8.16 15.50
C CYS A 179 -6.42 -8.84 14.14
N ILE A 180 -6.77 -10.14 14.14
CA ILE A 180 -7.03 -10.89 12.92
C ILE A 180 -8.49 -10.64 12.51
N ALA A 181 -8.67 -9.91 11.41
CA ALA A 181 -9.99 -9.63 10.86
C ALA A 181 -10.64 -10.89 10.29
N GLY A 182 -11.97 -10.96 10.42
CA GLY A 182 -12.81 -12.04 9.91
C GLY A 182 -13.69 -12.66 11.00
N THR A 183 -14.66 -13.47 10.58
CA THR A 183 -15.59 -14.15 11.46
C THR A 183 -15.08 -15.57 11.74
N PRO A 184 -14.89 -15.95 13.02
CA PRO A 184 -14.56 -17.33 13.38
C PRO A 184 -15.75 -18.24 13.10
N THR A 185 -15.50 -19.36 12.42
CA THR A 185 -16.49 -20.40 12.11
C THR A 185 -15.92 -21.75 12.52
N ALA A 186 -16.75 -22.60 13.13
CA ALA A 186 -16.31 -23.91 13.62
C ALA A 186 -15.92 -24.81 12.45
N ALA A 187 -14.81 -25.54 12.59
CA ALA A 187 -14.29 -26.49 11.61
C ALA A 187 -13.76 -27.74 12.32
N GLY A 188 -14.67 -28.60 12.80
CA GLY A 188 -14.30 -29.74 13.63
C GLY A 188 -13.85 -29.29 15.02
N THR A 189 -12.64 -29.68 15.43
CA THR A 189 -11.99 -29.22 16.68
C THR A 189 -11.33 -27.86 16.55
N ASP A 190 -11.19 -27.35 15.32
CA ASP A 190 -10.50 -26.10 15.02
C ASP A 190 -11.50 -24.98 14.68
N VAL A 191 -10.99 -23.76 14.62
CA VAL A 191 -11.76 -22.59 14.16
C VAL A 191 -11.15 -22.06 12.87
N THR A 192 -11.96 -21.87 11.82
CA THR A 192 -11.55 -21.22 10.57
C THR A 192 -12.03 -19.78 10.52
N VAL A 193 -11.27 -18.88 9.89
CA VAL A 193 -11.59 -17.44 9.82
C VAL A 193 -12.10 -17.07 8.41
N GLN A 194 -13.24 -16.38 8.34
CA GLN A 194 -13.87 -15.98 7.07
C GLN A 194 -14.22 -14.48 7.03
N PRO A 195 -13.75 -13.70 6.02
CA PRO A 195 -12.82 -14.11 4.97
C PRO A 195 -11.42 -14.41 5.54
N PRO A 196 -10.58 -15.21 4.86
CA PRO A 196 -9.20 -15.43 5.28
C PRO A 196 -8.39 -14.12 5.21
N PRO A 197 -7.35 -13.95 6.02
CA PRO A 197 -6.51 -12.76 5.97
C PRO A 197 -5.88 -12.53 4.58
N PRO A 198 -5.66 -11.28 4.15
CA PRO A 198 -5.01 -10.98 2.88
C PRO A 198 -3.66 -11.69 2.73
N GLY A 199 -3.43 -12.32 1.56
CA GLY A 199 -2.26 -13.15 1.27
C GLY A 199 -2.44 -14.63 1.63
N THR A 200 -3.61 -15.02 2.15
CA THR A 200 -3.90 -16.40 2.54
C THR A 200 -5.22 -16.87 1.96
N ARG A 201 -5.28 -18.17 1.62
CA ARG A 201 -6.49 -18.87 1.18
C ARG A 201 -7.29 -19.42 2.35
N LYS A 202 -6.63 -19.66 3.48
CA LYS A 202 -7.20 -20.26 4.68
C LYS A 202 -6.38 -19.87 5.90
N LEU A 203 -7.08 -19.63 7.01
CA LEU A 203 -6.51 -19.56 8.35
C LEU A 203 -7.31 -20.48 9.26
N LEU A 204 -6.63 -21.40 9.94
CA LEU A 204 -7.15 -22.26 10.99
C LEU A 204 -6.49 -21.90 12.32
N VAL A 205 -7.26 -21.94 13.40
CA VAL A 205 -6.81 -21.75 14.78
C VAL A 205 -6.96 -23.07 15.50
N GLY A 206 -5.83 -23.72 15.77
CA GLY A 206 -5.75 -24.98 16.49
C GLY A 206 -5.64 -24.76 17.99
N SER A 207 -6.42 -25.49 18.78
CA SER A 207 -6.41 -25.41 20.24
C SER A 207 -6.05 -26.74 20.88
N ARG A 208 -5.38 -26.67 22.04
CA ARG A 208 -5.05 -27.82 22.88
C ARG A 208 -5.42 -27.49 24.32
N ASP A 209 -6.16 -28.38 24.97
CA ASP A 209 -6.62 -28.21 26.36
C ASP A 209 -7.38 -26.88 26.59
N GLY A 210 -8.16 -26.45 25.60
CA GLY A 210 -8.92 -25.20 25.64
C GLY A 210 -8.08 -23.93 25.39
N ASP A 211 -6.79 -24.07 25.12
CA ASP A 211 -5.86 -22.98 24.87
C ASP A 211 -5.40 -22.96 23.40
N VAL A 212 -5.28 -21.80 22.78
CA VAL A 212 -4.73 -21.71 21.42
C VAL A 212 -3.30 -22.24 21.42
N SER A 213 -2.97 -23.10 20.45
CA SER A 213 -1.65 -23.73 20.35
C SER A 213 -0.96 -23.42 19.02
N GLU A 214 -1.72 -23.21 17.95
CA GLU A 214 -1.17 -22.88 16.64
C GLU A 214 -2.15 -22.12 15.75
N LEU A 215 -1.59 -21.41 14.78
CA LEU A 215 -2.29 -20.80 13.65
C LEU A 215 -1.75 -21.43 12.37
N ASP A 216 -2.60 -22.12 11.62
CA ASP A 216 -2.25 -22.74 10.35
C ASP A 216 -2.78 -21.93 9.18
N LEU A 217 -1.87 -21.50 8.32
CA LEU A 217 -2.17 -20.68 7.15
C LEU A 217 -1.88 -21.47 5.87
N VAL A 218 -2.85 -21.46 4.96
CA VAL A 218 -2.61 -21.82 3.56
C VAL A 218 -2.37 -20.53 2.80
N VAL A 219 -1.18 -20.38 2.22
CA VAL A 219 -0.73 -19.13 1.63
C VAL A 219 -1.14 -19.06 0.15
N GLU A 220 -1.39 -17.84 -0.34
CA GLU A 220 -1.58 -17.60 -1.77
C GLU A 220 -0.25 -17.76 -2.53
N PRO A 221 -0.20 -18.48 -3.66
CA PRO A 221 1.04 -18.66 -4.42
C PRO A 221 1.73 -17.33 -4.75
N GLY A 222 3.05 -17.27 -4.52
CA GLY A 222 3.88 -16.10 -4.82
C GLY A 222 3.80 -14.95 -3.80
N THR A 223 2.95 -15.03 -2.77
CA THR A 223 2.81 -13.97 -1.76
C THR A 223 3.82 -14.05 -0.60
N LEU A 224 4.50 -15.20 -0.45
CA LEU A 224 5.50 -15.42 0.58
C LEU A 224 6.65 -16.26 0.03
N THR A 225 7.86 -15.71 0.10
CA THR A 225 9.07 -16.38 -0.36
C THR A 225 9.96 -16.76 0.82
N ARG A 226 10.86 -17.74 0.60
CA ARG A 226 11.90 -18.09 1.57
C ARG A 226 12.77 -16.89 1.91
N ALA A 227 13.20 -16.12 0.90
CA ALA A 227 14.02 -14.94 1.09
C ALA A 227 13.32 -13.86 1.96
N GLY A 228 12.02 -13.64 1.77
CA GLY A 228 11.25 -12.71 2.61
C GLY A 228 11.15 -13.17 4.07
N LEU A 229 10.96 -14.49 4.29
CA LEU A 229 10.99 -15.05 5.64
C LEU A 229 12.38 -14.95 6.28
N ASP A 230 13.45 -15.31 5.57
CA ASP A 230 14.82 -15.21 6.06
C ASP A 230 15.20 -13.75 6.38
N ALA A 231 14.76 -12.79 5.56
CA ALA A 231 14.98 -11.36 5.81
C ALA A 231 14.28 -10.89 7.10
N ARG A 232 13.13 -11.48 7.45
CA ARG A 232 12.33 -11.02 8.58
C ARG A 232 12.62 -11.73 9.89
N PHE A 233 12.92 -13.02 9.83
CA PHE A 233 13.14 -13.87 11.00
C PHE A 233 14.60 -14.29 11.19
N GLY A 234 15.49 -13.86 10.29
CA GLY A 234 16.83 -14.42 10.17
C GLY A 234 16.82 -15.77 9.48
N LYS A 235 18.02 -16.34 9.26
CA LYS A 235 18.18 -17.60 8.53
C LYS A 235 17.44 -18.74 9.23
N GLY A 236 16.47 -19.34 8.54
CA GLY A 236 15.69 -20.45 9.06
C GLY A 236 16.48 -21.76 9.15
N PHE A 237 16.05 -22.64 10.07
CA PHE A 237 16.57 -24.00 10.21
C PHE A 237 15.79 -24.97 9.32
N GLU A 238 16.46 -25.60 8.37
CA GLU A 238 15.85 -26.64 7.54
C GLU A 238 15.56 -27.88 8.38
N MET A 239 14.28 -28.23 8.50
CA MET A 239 13.88 -29.44 9.21
C MET A 239 14.16 -30.67 8.35
N PRO A 240 14.48 -31.83 8.96
CA PRO A 240 14.61 -33.08 8.24
C PRO A 240 13.36 -33.38 7.41
N ARG A 241 13.56 -33.68 6.13
CA ARG A 241 12.46 -34.05 5.23
C ARG A 241 12.03 -35.48 5.55
N LEU A 242 10.79 -35.67 5.95
CA LEU A 242 10.19 -36.99 6.15
C LEU A 242 9.50 -37.42 4.84
N GLY A 243 10.19 -38.23 4.03
CA GLY A 243 9.67 -38.74 2.76
C GLY A 243 9.61 -37.69 1.64
N THR A 244 8.59 -37.77 0.78
CA THR A 244 8.42 -36.90 -0.39
C THR A 244 7.66 -35.60 -0.11
N GLY A 245 7.28 -35.34 1.15
CA GLY A 245 6.51 -34.15 1.53
C GLY A 245 7.25 -32.82 1.31
N ALA A 246 6.56 -31.70 1.55
CA ALA A 246 7.13 -30.36 1.45
C ALA A 246 8.39 -30.19 2.32
N GLN A 247 9.36 -29.43 1.83
CA GLN A 247 10.50 -29.01 2.66
C GLN A 247 9.98 -28.04 3.73
N ARG A 248 10.35 -28.25 5.00
CA ARG A 248 9.96 -27.35 6.09
C ARG A 248 11.15 -26.57 6.61
N VAL A 249 10.92 -25.28 6.88
CA VAL A 249 11.91 -24.39 7.49
C VAL A 249 11.32 -23.80 8.75
N LEU A 250 12.06 -23.91 9.86
CA LEU A 250 11.68 -23.42 11.16
C LEU A 250 12.42 -22.12 11.48
N TYR A 251 11.67 -21.11 11.92
CA TYR A 251 12.18 -19.86 12.43
C TYR A 251 11.76 -19.73 13.89
N ARG A 252 12.72 -19.49 14.77
CA ARG A 252 12.42 -19.25 16.19
C ARG A 252 11.99 -17.80 16.38
N VAL A 253 11.00 -17.59 17.23
CA VAL A 253 10.54 -16.25 17.60
C VAL A 253 10.74 -16.06 19.08
N GLU A 254 11.57 -15.08 19.43
CA GLU A 254 11.88 -14.74 20.81
C GLU A 254 11.13 -13.46 21.19
N ALA A 255 10.39 -13.53 22.28
CA ALA A 255 9.73 -12.38 22.89
C ALA A 255 10.19 -12.31 24.35
N PRO A 256 10.95 -11.27 24.76
CA PRO A 256 11.44 -11.15 26.13
C PRO A 256 10.30 -11.23 27.15
N GLY A 257 10.48 -12.06 28.18
CA GLY A 257 9.48 -12.27 29.24
C GLY A 257 8.25 -13.09 28.82
N ALA A 258 8.22 -13.68 27.63
CA ALA A 258 7.10 -14.50 27.18
C ALA A 258 6.97 -15.81 27.97
N ALA A 259 5.73 -16.20 28.25
CA ALA A 259 5.39 -17.48 28.91
C ALA A 259 5.50 -18.70 27.97
N TYR A 260 5.61 -18.45 26.66
CA TYR A 260 5.63 -19.48 25.63
C TYR A 260 6.84 -19.30 24.71
N LYS A 261 7.36 -20.42 24.20
CA LYS A 261 8.27 -20.44 23.05
C LYS A 261 7.43 -20.48 21.79
N CYS A 262 7.75 -19.66 20.79
CA CYS A 262 7.07 -19.74 19.50
C CYS A 262 8.00 -20.06 18.35
N ALA A 263 7.41 -20.60 17.31
CA ALA A 263 8.08 -20.85 16.04
C ALA A 263 7.16 -20.53 14.87
N VAL A 264 7.77 -20.07 13.78
CA VAL A 264 7.15 -20.04 12.45
C VAL A 264 7.69 -21.22 11.68
N ILE A 265 6.82 -22.10 11.19
CA ILE A 265 7.20 -23.28 10.40
C ILE A 265 6.59 -23.12 9.02
N ALA A 266 7.41 -22.80 8.02
CA ALA A 266 6.97 -22.64 6.65
C ALA A 266 7.21 -23.91 5.83
N GLY A 267 6.20 -24.34 5.07
CA GLY A 267 6.26 -25.46 4.13
C GLY A 267 6.45 -24.98 2.70
N PHE A 268 7.33 -25.67 1.97
CA PHE A 268 7.77 -25.31 0.63
C PHE A 268 7.65 -26.54 -0.30
N ASP A 269 6.71 -26.51 -1.23
CA ASP A 269 6.61 -27.53 -2.30
C ASP A 269 7.71 -27.33 -3.37
N GLN A 270 8.17 -26.08 -3.51
CA GLN A 270 9.32 -25.67 -4.31
C GLN A 270 10.25 -24.83 -3.42
N PRO A 271 11.58 -24.83 -3.65
CA PRO A 271 12.57 -24.30 -2.72
C PRO A 271 12.40 -22.81 -2.35
N THR A 272 11.63 -22.05 -3.12
CA THR A 272 11.56 -20.58 -3.02
C THR A 272 10.25 -20.03 -2.48
N THR A 273 9.14 -20.75 -2.62
CA THR A 273 7.78 -20.19 -2.37
C THR A 273 7.04 -21.03 -1.33
N ALA A 274 6.59 -20.38 -0.27
CA ALA A 274 5.87 -21.05 0.80
C ALA A 274 4.42 -21.35 0.37
N THR A 275 3.93 -22.54 0.68
CA THR A 275 2.54 -22.96 0.43
C THR A 275 1.73 -23.06 1.72
N THR A 276 2.40 -23.35 2.85
CA THR A 276 1.82 -23.35 4.18
C THR A 276 2.72 -22.65 5.19
N VAL A 277 2.11 -22.07 6.23
CA VAL A 277 2.81 -21.54 7.40
C VAL A 277 2.06 -21.94 8.65
N THR A 278 2.77 -22.46 9.65
CA THR A 278 2.25 -22.70 10.99
C THR A 278 2.93 -21.75 11.96
N LEU A 279 2.16 -20.93 12.67
CA LEU A 279 2.62 -20.18 13.84
C LEU A 279 2.31 -21.01 15.07
N ARG A 280 3.32 -21.60 15.69
CA ARG A 280 3.15 -22.51 16.83
C ARG A 280 3.62 -21.84 18.10
N ARG A 281 2.92 -22.11 19.22
CA ARG A 281 3.39 -21.79 20.57
C ARG A 281 3.41 -23.02 21.47
N ASP A 282 4.44 -23.13 22.28
CA ASP A 282 4.63 -24.22 23.24
C ASP A 282 4.93 -23.63 24.63
N ARG A 283 4.32 -24.19 25.68
CA ARG A 283 4.59 -23.76 27.06
C ARG A 283 6.05 -24.01 27.43
N ILE A 284 6.66 -23.03 28.08
CA ILE A 284 7.96 -23.21 28.74
C ILE A 284 7.69 -24.04 30.00
N ARG A 285 8.28 -25.23 30.07
CA ARG A 285 8.32 -26.04 31.28
C ARG A 285 9.50 -25.63 32.15
#